data_AF-A0A182WBF9-F1
#
_entry.id   AF-A0A182WBF9-F1
#
_cell.length_a   1.000
_cell.length_b   1.000
_cell.length_c   1.000
_cell.angle_alpha   90.00
_cell.angle_beta   90.00
_cell.angle_gamma   90.00
#
_symmetry.space_group_name_H-M   'P 1'
#
loop_
_entity.id
_entity.type
_entity.pdbx_description
1 polymer ?
#
loop_
_entity_poly.entity_id
_entity_poly.type
_entity_poly.pdbx_seq_one_letter_code
_entity_poly.pdbx_strand_id
1 'polypeptide(L)'
;MDWWSIVVCLGVLHVCSSHAHQLPNATLIEPGQEVVNASQRSGRFFPFYTIGRIANVPCTSPSGLSGTCLIAGECKDNGGLASGTCSTRTNQAVCCVYTKSCGGSTNLNSTYFTNSGYPGPYNGGGTCSFTITPSSGICQLRIDFRALTLEQPTGDGSCNTDRLTIVGASPSVVPICGENTGQHLYVNFVGSGPISLRIATNGDVSFNRLWNIELSQIACASAERAPAGCLQYYTEPSGEISSLNYGLGENPAMNTVGARGSRQLANTNYGICIRPAAARCSITYSLPPNDRYAFTLTSDAVAIDPALLGMPMLSTTGAGCLTDFVVIPNPTGLTSDRFCGLGFPGVTTSARPFVVYTVTNGNETPDGANRGFRLLYTQNACAAV
;
A
#
# COMPACT_ATOMS: atom_id res chain seq x y z
N MET A 1 17.04 -45.60 44.09
CA MET A 1 18.04 -44.84 44.86
C MET A 1 17.64 -43.39 44.75
N ASP A 2 16.91 -42.96 45.77
CA ASP A 2 16.33 -41.64 45.92
C ASP A 2 17.40 -40.57 46.12
N TRP A 3 17.17 -39.38 45.57
CA TRP A 3 17.52 -38.15 46.28
C TRP A 3 16.55 -37.03 45.91
N TRP A 4 15.67 -36.69 46.86
CA TRP A 4 14.84 -35.49 46.83
C TRP A 4 15.64 -34.29 47.35
N SER A 5 15.50 -33.14 46.70
CA SER A 5 15.86 -31.84 47.28
C SER A 5 14.60 -31.12 47.76
N ILE A 6 14.66 -30.72 49.02
CA ILE A 6 13.68 -29.97 49.80
C ILE A 6 13.74 -28.49 49.39
N VAL A 7 12.59 -27.86 49.14
CA VAL A 7 12.44 -26.40 49.21
C VAL A 7 11.24 -26.07 50.10
N VAL A 8 11.53 -25.22 51.09
CA VAL A 8 10.69 -24.82 52.22
C VAL A 8 9.60 -23.83 51.76
N CYS A 9 8.34 -24.14 52.06
CA CYS A 9 7.21 -23.21 51.96
C CYS A 9 7.02 -22.46 53.29
N LEU A 10 7.08 -21.14 53.25
CA LEU A 10 6.68 -20.25 54.35
C LEU A 10 5.27 -19.72 54.06
N GLY A 11 4.29 -20.21 54.82
CA GLY A 11 2.93 -19.67 54.84
C GLY A 11 2.78 -18.63 55.97
N VAL A 12 2.09 -17.53 55.67
CA VAL A 12 1.56 -16.60 56.69
C VAL A 12 0.05 -16.46 56.45
N LEU A 13 -0.70 -16.65 57.54
CA LEU A 13 -2.15 -16.70 57.63
C LEU A 13 -2.82 -15.31 57.58
N HIS A 14 -4.04 -15.30 57.02
CA HIS A 14 -5.03 -14.23 56.95
C HIS A 14 -5.47 -13.65 58.31
N VAL A 15 -5.83 -12.36 58.33
CA VAL A 15 -7.10 -11.88 58.94
C VAL A 15 -7.67 -10.73 58.09
N CYS A 16 -8.94 -10.86 57.70
CA CYS A 16 -9.75 -9.87 57.01
C CYS A 16 -10.74 -9.27 58.03
N SER A 17 -10.87 -7.94 58.09
CA SER A 17 -11.90 -7.26 58.89
C SER A 17 -12.49 -6.11 58.08
N SER A 18 -13.73 -6.30 57.64
CA SER A 18 -14.62 -5.27 57.10
C SER A 18 -15.41 -4.63 58.24
N HIS A 19 -15.44 -3.30 58.30
CA HIS A 19 -16.34 -2.53 59.17
C HIS A 19 -17.26 -1.66 58.31
N ALA A 20 -18.55 -1.94 58.43
CA ALA A 20 -19.64 -1.10 57.95
C ALA A 20 -19.98 -0.06 59.02
N HIS A 21 -20.17 1.19 58.62
CA HIS A 21 -20.74 2.23 59.47
C HIS A 21 -22.10 2.66 58.92
N GLN A 22 -23.15 2.37 59.67
CA GLN A 22 -24.47 3.02 59.61
C GLN A 22 -24.52 4.14 60.65
N LEU A 23 -25.16 5.27 60.32
CA LEU A 23 -25.74 6.20 61.29
C LEU A 23 -27.07 6.80 60.73
N PRO A 24 -27.97 7.30 61.59
CA PRO A 24 -29.42 7.17 61.42
C PRO A 24 -30.17 8.48 61.06
N ASN A 25 -31.50 8.35 61.13
CA ASN A 25 -32.62 9.12 60.57
C ASN A 25 -32.98 10.46 61.30
N ALA A 26 -33.55 11.41 60.52
CA ALA A 26 -34.56 12.47 60.85
C ALA A 26 -34.19 13.57 61.89
N THR A 27 -34.64 14.84 61.87
CA THR A 27 -35.83 15.59 61.37
C THR A 27 -35.53 17.12 61.25
N LEU A 28 -36.34 17.87 60.48
CA LEU A 28 -37.02 19.17 60.81
C LEU A 28 -37.19 20.11 59.59
N ILE A 29 -38.36 20.77 59.55
CA ILE A 29 -38.99 21.56 58.47
C ILE A 29 -38.79 23.07 58.75
N GLU A 30 -38.54 23.91 57.71
CA GLU A 30 -39.27 25.16 57.35
C GLU A 30 -38.56 25.99 56.24
N PRO A 31 -39.27 26.93 55.55
CA PRO A 31 -39.19 27.08 54.09
C PRO A 31 -38.42 28.30 53.57
N GLY A 32 -38.12 28.25 52.26
CA GLY A 32 -38.07 29.43 51.41
C GLY A 32 -36.67 29.91 50.99
N GLN A 33 -36.22 29.46 49.82
CA GLN A 33 -35.35 30.27 48.95
C GLN A 33 -35.54 29.82 47.49
N GLU A 34 -35.91 30.79 46.64
CA GLU A 34 -36.04 30.63 45.20
C GLU A 34 -34.73 30.19 44.58
N VAL A 35 -34.73 29.01 43.95
CA VAL A 35 -33.66 28.61 43.04
C VAL A 35 -34.20 28.74 41.62
N VAL A 36 -33.67 29.74 40.91
CA VAL A 36 -33.87 29.95 39.48
C VAL A 36 -33.37 28.70 38.75
N ASN A 37 -34.30 27.84 38.34
CA ASN A 37 -33.99 26.66 37.57
C ASN A 37 -33.74 27.09 36.11
N ALA A 38 -32.49 27.46 35.80
CA ALA A 38 -32.03 27.54 34.43
C ALA A 38 -31.99 26.11 33.88
N SER A 39 -33.13 25.67 33.34
CA SER A 39 -33.22 24.51 32.46
C SER A 39 -32.24 24.72 31.31
N GLN A 40 -31.02 24.19 31.45
CA GLN A 40 -30.22 23.84 30.29
C GLN A 40 -30.99 22.73 29.57
N ARG A 41 -31.82 23.15 28.60
CA ARG A 41 -32.31 22.27 27.54
C ARG A 41 -31.08 21.66 26.88
N SER A 42 -30.71 20.46 27.32
CA SER A 42 -29.94 19.53 26.52
C SER A 42 -30.77 19.29 25.27
N GLY A 43 -30.42 20.01 24.20
CA GLY A 43 -30.92 19.73 22.88
C GLY A 43 -30.51 18.32 22.55
N ARG A 44 -31.44 17.37 22.69
CA ARG A 44 -31.33 16.06 22.07
C ARG A 44 -31.20 16.33 20.58
N PHE A 45 -29.96 16.26 20.10
CA PHE A 45 -29.64 16.36 18.69
C PHE A 45 -30.15 15.07 18.05
N PHE A 46 -31.36 15.13 17.50
CA PHE A 46 -31.87 14.03 16.71
C PHE A 46 -31.27 14.18 15.29
N PRO A 47 -30.48 13.22 14.78
CA PRO A 47 -29.95 13.28 13.43
C PRO A 47 -31.06 12.85 12.46
N PHE A 48 -32.15 13.63 12.40
CA PHE A 48 -33.13 13.47 11.35
C PHE A 48 -32.59 14.16 10.11
N TYR A 49 -31.76 13.46 9.35
CA TYR A 49 -31.56 13.78 7.94
C TYR A 49 -32.87 13.43 7.21
N THR A 50 -33.91 14.26 7.38
CA THR A 50 -35.22 14.12 6.70
C THR A 50 -35.15 14.61 5.25
N ILE A 51 -34.01 14.40 4.59
CA ILE A 51 -33.75 14.76 3.21
C ILE A 51 -33.28 13.48 2.55
N GLY A 52 -33.94 13.11 1.45
CA GLY A 52 -33.85 11.77 0.84
C GLY A 52 -32.43 11.22 0.79
N ARG A 53 -32.28 9.94 1.16
CA ARG A 53 -31.00 9.23 1.16
C ARG A 53 -30.27 9.49 -0.16
N ILE A 54 -29.10 10.12 -0.07
CA ILE A 54 -28.17 10.21 -1.19
C ILE A 54 -27.53 8.83 -1.34
N ALA A 55 -27.40 8.34 -2.57
CA ALA A 55 -26.65 7.13 -2.81
C ALA A 55 -25.16 7.40 -2.55
N ASN A 56 -24.53 6.56 -1.72
CA ASN A 56 -23.10 6.63 -1.44
C ASN A 56 -22.32 6.20 -2.68
N VAL A 57 -22.08 7.15 -3.57
CA VAL A 57 -21.38 6.94 -4.85
C VAL A 57 -20.00 7.58 -4.81
N PRO A 58 -19.02 7.04 -5.56
CA PRO A 58 -17.71 7.69 -5.71
C PRO A 58 -17.85 9.11 -6.28
N CYS A 59 -17.01 10.01 -5.80
CA CYS A 59 -16.89 11.38 -6.32
C CYS A 59 -15.41 11.81 -6.31
N THR A 60 -15.10 12.90 -7.01
CA THR A 60 -13.76 13.49 -7.01
C THR A 60 -13.87 14.91 -6.48
N SER A 61 -13.07 15.23 -5.46
CA SER A 61 -13.01 16.57 -4.88
C SER A 61 -12.36 17.56 -5.85
N PRO A 62 -12.54 18.88 -5.65
CA PRO A 62 -11.83 19.90 -6.42
C PRO A 62 -10.30 19.82 -6.30
N SER A 63 -9.79 19.21 -5.24
CA SER A 63 -8.35 18.94 -5.03
C SER A 63 -7.86 17.64 -5.69
N GLY A 64 -8.73 16.94 -6.45
CA GLY A 64 -8.38 15.70 -7.15
C GLY A 64 -8.40 14.45 -6.27
N LEU A 65 -8.91 14.52 -5.03
CA LEU A 65 -9.01 13.38 -4.13
C LEU A 65 -10.31 12.60 -4.40
N SER A 66 -10.21 11.28 -4.41
CA SER A 66 -11.37 10.39 -4.40
C SER A 66 -12.11 10.52 -3.07
N GLY A 67 -13.44 10.58 -3.13
CA GLY A 67 -14.28 10.59 -1.96
C GLY A 67 -15.58 9.82 -2.17
N THR A 68 -16.43 9.85 -1.16
CA THR A 68 -17.80 9.32 -1.25
C THR A 68 -18.79 10.48 -1.15
N CYS A 69 -19.76 10.51 -2.05
CA CYS A 69 -20.82 11.52 -2.03
C CYS A 69 -21.75 11.27 -0.85
N LEU A 70 -21.72 12.16 0.15
CA LEU A 70 -22.50 12.05 1.38
C LEU A 70 -23.18 13.38 1.70
N ILE A 71 -24.14 13.35 2.62
CA ILE A 71 -24.64 14.58 3.23
C ILE A 71 -23.54 15.20 4.11
N ALA A 72 -23.39 16.52 4.08
CA ALA A 72 -22.32 17.22 4.80
C ALA A 72 -22.28 16.91 6.31
N GLY A 73 -23.45 16.77 6.94
CA GLY A 73 -23.55 16.34 8.34
C GLY A 73 -23.01 14.93 8.55
N GLU A 74 -23.44 13.96 7.74
CA GLU A 74 -22.95 12.57 7.81
C GLU A 74 -21.44 12.49 7.56
N CYS A 75 -20.92 13.26 6.60
CA CYS A 75 -19.49 13.34 6.33
C CYS A 75 -18.73 13.79 7.58
N LYS A 76 -19.20 14.87 8.23
CA LYS A 76 -18.61 15.43 9.45
C LYS A 76 -18.70 14.46 10.63
N ASP A 77 -19.87 13.83 10.81
CA ASP A 77 -20.11 12.88 11.90
C ASP A 77 -19.19 11.65 11.80
N ASN A 78 -18.85 11.24 10.58
CA ASN A 78 -17.89 10.17 10.30
C ASN A 78 -16.41 10.64 10.31
N GLY A 79 -16.15 11.90 10.68
CA GLY A 79 -14.79 12.46 10.73
C GLY A 79 -14.16 12.73 9.37
N GLY A 80 -14.97 12.85 8.33
CA GLY A 80 -14.52 13.22 6.98
C GLY A 80 -14.52 14.72 6.75
N LEU A 81 -13.82 15.14 5.71
CA LEU A 81 -13.76 16.51 5.22
C LEU A 81 -14.68 16.67 4.02
N ALA A 82 -15.63 17.59 4.11
CA ALA A 82 -16.46 17.99 2.99
C ALA A 82 -15.63 18.79 1.97
N SER A 83 -15.48 18.27 0.75
CA SER A 83 -14.64 18.88 -0.29
C SER A 83 -15.35 18.97 -1.63
N GLY A 84 -16.04 20.09 -1.86
CA GLY A 84 -16.84 20.33 -3.06
C GLY A 84 -18.21 19.65 -3.04
N THR A 85 -19.07 20.00 -3.98
CA THR A 85 -20.42 19.45 -4.12
C THR A 85 -20.40 18.21 -5.02
N CYS A 86 -21.23 17.21 -4.71
CA CYS A 86 -21.29 15.95 -5.47
C CYS A 86 -22.68 15.63 -6.04
N SER A 87 -23.67 16.50 -5.81
CA SER A 87 -25.02 16.35 -6.37
C SER A 87 -25.60 17.70 -6.75
N THR A 88 -26.35 17.73 -7.85
CA THR A 88 -27.14 18.90 -8.27
C THR A 88 -28.52 18.95 -7.63
N ARG A 89 -28.97 17.85 -6.99
CA ARG A 89 -30.30 17.75 -6.38
C ARG A 89 -30.41 18.46 -5.04
N THR A 90 -29.29 18.63 -4.35
CA THR A 90 -29.22 19.32 -3.05
C THR A 90 -27.84 19.91 -2.85
N ASN A 91 -27.79 21.11 -2.28
CA ASN A 91 -26.56 21.79 -1.90
C ASN A 91 -25.90 21.18 -0.64
N GLN A 92 -26.56 20.25 0.03
CA GLN A 92 -26.03 19.56 1.22
C GLN A 92 -25.17 18.34 0.87
N ALA A 93 -25.15 17.92 -0.39
CA ALA A 93 -24.35 16.80 -0.86
C ALA A 93 -22.92 17.23 -1.13
N VAL A 94 -21.97 16.63 -0.43
CA VAL A 94 -20.55 16.96 -0.53
C VAL A 94 -19.73 15.74 -0.86
N CYS A 95 -18.61 15.95 -1.56
CA CYS A 95 -17.64 14.89 -1.72
C CYS A 95 -16.86 14.73 -0.42
N CYS A 96 -17.13 13.65 0.31
CA CYS A 96 -16.53 13.40 1.61
C CYS A 96 -15.20 12.66 1.46
N VAL A 97 -14.13 13.24 1.99
CA VAL A 97 -12.77 12.68 1.94
C VAL A 97 -12.31 12.36 3.36
N TYR A 98 -11.79 11.16 3.59
CA TYR A 98 -11.28 10.75 4.89
C TYR A 98 -9.76 10.78 4.87
N THR A 99 -9.15 11.59 5.74
CA THR A 99 -7.68 11.63 5.90
C THR A 99 -7.33 11.33 7.34
N LYS A 100 -6.44 10.37 7.56
CA LYS A 100 -5.99 9.96 8.89
C LYS A 100 -4.48 9.70 8.88
N SER A 101 -3.87 9.80 10.05
CA SER A 101 -2.43 9.55 10.23
C SER A 101 -2.18 8.41 11.22
N CYS A 102 -0.97 8.35 11.78
CA CYS A 102 -0.46 7.30 12.65
C CYS A 102 -1.42 6.96 13.81
N GLY A 103 -1.57 5.67 14.09
CA GLY A 103 -2.49 5.15 15.11
C GLY A 103 -3.96 5.10 14.65
N GLY A 104 -4.27 5.64 13.47
CA GLY A 104 -5.62 5.65 12.93
C GLY A 104 -6.12 4.29 12.47
N SER A 105 -7.43 4.21 12.31
CA SER A 105 -8.10 3.08 11.68
C SER A 105 -9.24 3.52 10.77
N THR A 106 -9.64 2.67 9.84
CA THR A 106 -10.80 2.91 8.98
C THR A 106 -11.50 1.61 8.60
N ASN A 107 -12.80 1.71 8.42
CA ASN A 107 -13.64 0.75 7.69
C ASN A 107 -14.30 1.40 6.47
N LEU A 108 -14.03 2.68 6.21
CA LEU A 108 -14.62 3.48 5.15
C LEU A 108 -13.79 3.36 3.87
N ASN A 109 -14.46 3.51 2.73
CA ASN A 109 -13.80 3.49 1.43
C ASN A 109 -13.14 4.84 1.13
N SER A 110 -12.13 4.86 0.25
CA SER A 110 -11.41 6.08 -0.16
C SER A 110 -10.84 6.86 1.03
N THR A 111 -10.14 6.17 1.92
CA THR A 111 -9.43 6.78 3.05
C THR A 111 -7.97 7.00 2.70
N TYR A 112 -7.44 8.18 3.03
CA TYR A 112 -6.04 8.57 2.84
C TYR A 112 -5.26 8.40 4.15
N PHE A 113 -4.22 7.58 4.11
CA PHE A 113 -3.25 7.42 5.19
C PHE A 113 -2.01 8.29 4.88
N THR A 114 -1.80 9.33 5.69
CA THR A 114 -0.75 10.33 5.45
C THR A 114 0.27 10.40 6.59
N ASN A 115 1.45 10.93 6.29
CA ASN A 115 2.41 11.28 7.33
C ASN A 115 1.89 12.40 8.23
N SER A 116 2.40 12.42 9.47
CA SER A 116 2.17 13.56 10.35
C SER A 116 2.77 14.80 9.69
N GLY A 117 1.99 15.87 9.57
CA GLY A 117 2.41 17.12 8.92
C GLY A 117 2.27 17.15 7.40
N TYR A 118 1.67 16.13 6.74
CA TYR A 118 1.38 16.17 5.31
C TYR A 118 0.61 17.46 4.93
N PRO A 119 0.94 18.17 3.82
CA PRO A 119 1.82 17.75 2.72
C PRO A 119 3.33 17.97 2.92
N GLY A 120 3.76 18.42 4.10
CA GLY A 120 5.18 18.54 4.42
C GLY A 120 5.86 17.17 4.64
N PRO A 121 7.20 17.11 4.50
CA PRO A 121 7.96 15.89 4.75
C PRO A 121 7.99 15.52 6.24
N TYR A 122 8.17 14.24 6.52
CA TYR A 122 8.35 13.67 7.84
C TYR A 122 9.82 13.28 8.06
N ASN A 123 10.45 13.89 9.07
CA ASN A 123 11.86 13.67 9.39
C ASN A 123 12.06 12.93 10.73
N GLY A 124 10.99 12.39 11.31
CA GLY A 124 11.04 11.68 12.60
C GLY A 124 11.40 10.20 12.47
N GLY A 125 11.65 9.57 13.61
CA GLY A 125 11.83 8.13 13.75
C GLY A 125 10.66 7.44 14.45
N GLY A 126 10.57 6.11 14.30
CA GLY A 126 9.60 5.27 14.99
C GLY A 126 8.72 4.48 14.03
N THR A 127 7.63 3.92 14.54
CA THR A 127 6.68 3.14 13.73
C THR A 127 5.30 3.80 13.72
N CYS A 128 4.85 4.17 12.53
CA CYS A 128 3.53 4.68 12.24
C CYS A 128 2.65 3.54 11.71
N SER A 129 1.63 3.13 12.46
CA SER A 129 0.71 2.06 12.06
C SER A 129 -0.66 2.62 11.67
N PHE A 130 -1.31 1.99 10.70
CA PHE A 130 -2.68 2.28 10.28
C PHE A 130 -3.44 0.98 10.02
N THR A 131 -4.67 0.87 10.52
CA THR A 131 -5.45 -0.38 10.48
C THR A 131 -6.71 -0.23 9.62
N ILE A 132 -6.90 -1.15 8.68
CA ILE A 132 -8.08 -1.23 7.82
C ILE A 132 -8.87 -2.46 8.20
N THR A 133 -10.10 -2.25 8.63
CA THR A 133 -11.06 -3.33 8.87
C THR A 133 -11.99 -3.43 7.66
N PRO A 134 -12.15 -4.62 7.05
CA PRO A 134 -13.01 -4.76 5.90
C PRO A 134 -14.47 -4.47 6.27
N SER A 135 -15.14 -3.67 5.46
CA SER A 135 -16.60 -3.56 5.50
C SER A 135 -17.26 -4.84 4.99
N SER A 136 -18.56 -5.02 5.31
CA SER A 136 -19.31 -6.21 4.86
C SER A 136 -19.30 -6.34 3.34
N GLY A 137 -19.02 -7.54 2.82
CA GLY A 137 -18.95 -7.81 1.38
C GLY A 137 -17.67 -7.34 0.68
N ILE A 138 -16.67 -6.82 1.41
CA ILE A 138 -15.34 -6.48 0.90
C ILE A 138 -14.43 -7.70 0.98
N CYS A 139 -13.67 -7.95 -0.09
CA CYS A 139 -12.68 -9.03 -0.16
C CYS A 139 -11.26 -8.54 -0.39
N GLN A 140 -11.10 -7.38 -1.02
CA GLN A 140 -9.81 -6.91 -1.51
C GLN A 140 -9.62 -5.44 -1.15
N LEU A 141 -8.38 -5.07 -0.90
CA LEU A 141 -7.91 -3.71 -0.68
C LEU A 141 -6.97 -3.35 -1.82
N ARG A 142 -7.28 -2.25 -2.49
CA ARG A 142 -6.35 -1.55 -3.37
C ARG A 142 -5.67 -0.45 -2.57
N ILE A 143 -4.34 -0.41 -2.67
CA ILE A 143 -3.47 0.52 -1.96
C ILE A 143 -2.77 1.34 -3.03
N ASP A 144 -3.14 2.60 -3.23
CA ASP A 144 -2.52 3.48 -4.20
C ASP A 144 -1.54 4.44 -3.52
N PHE A 145 -0.29 4.44 -3.96
CA PHE A 145 0.76 5.32 -3.44
C PHE A 145 0.70 6.68 -4.14
N ARG A 146 -0.23 7.55 -3.74
CA ARG A 146 -0.33 8.92 -4.28
C ARG A 146 0.95 9.72 -4.03
N ALA A 147 1.57 9.49 -2.87
CA ALA A 147 2.95 9.79 -2.60
C ALA A 147 3.52 8.68 -1.73
N LEU A 148 4.69 8.15 -2.05
CA LEU A 148 5.45 7.27 -1.16
C LEU A 148 6.93 7.40 -1.50
N THR A 149 7.64 8.12 -0.65
CA THR A 149 9.08 8.29 -0.70
C THR A 149 9.64 8.03 0.70
N LEU A 150 10.36 6.92 0.82
CA LEU A 150 11.12 6.52 2.01
C LEU A 150 12.60 6.44 1.66
N GLU A 151 13.49 6.29 2.65
CA GLU A 151 14.90 6.06 2.40
C GLU A 151 15.11 4.87 1.44
N GLN A 152 16.14 4.95 0.60
CA GLN A 152 16.50 3.86 -0.33
C GLN A 152 16.83 2.56 0.43
N PRO A 153 16.69 1.39 -0.20
CA PRO A 153 17.19 0.14 0.38
C PRO A 153 18.72 0.22 0.59
N THR A 154 19.26 -0.74 1.34
CA THR A 154 20.71 -0.98 1.35
C THR A 154 21.22 -1.25 -0.06
N GLY A 155 22.54 -1.24 -0.27
CA GLY A 155 23.09 -1.55 -1.58
C GLY A 155 22.71 -2.95 -2.10
N ASP A 156 22.37 -3.88 -1.19
CA ASP A 156 21.84 -5.22 -1.48
C ASP A 156 20.29 -5.29 -1.49
N GLY A 157 19.59 -4.18 -1.76
CA GLY A 157 18.15 -4.19 -2.00
C GLY A 157 17.25 -4.41 -0.78
N SER A 158 17.79 -4.34 0.46
CA SER A 158 17.02 -4.56 1.69
C SER A 158 16.53 -3.27 2.35
N CYS A 159 15.23 -3.22 2.68
CA CYS A 159 14.60 -2.07 3.34
C CYS A 159 14.82 -2.06 4.87
N ASN A 160 16.04 -1.76 5.31
CA ASN A 160 16.41 -1.79 6.73
C ASN A 160 16.21 -0.46 7.46
N THR A 161 16.48 0.66 6.79
CA THR A 161 16.41 2.00 7.40
C THR A 161 14.97 2.48 7.54
N ASP A 162 14.27 2.53 6.41
CA ASP A 162 12.84 2.81 6.35
C ASP A 162 12.13 1.68 5.63
N ARG A 163 10.90 1.37 6.05
CA ARG A 163 10.08 0.36 5.37
C ARG A 163 8.60 0.54 5.62
N LEU A 164 7.83 0.29 4.57
CA LEU A 164 6.41 -0.03 4.63
C LEU A 164 6.26 -1.56 4.70
N THR A 165 5.59 -2.04 5.74
CA THR A 165 5.18 -3.44 5.89
C THR A 165 3.66 -3.53 5.88
N ILE A 166 3.11 -4.51 5.16
CA ILE A 166 1.68 -4.80 5.10
C ILE A 166 1.44 -6.13 5.82
N VAL A 167 0.63 -6.12 6.88
CA VAL A 167 0.38 -7.26 7.77
C VAL A 167 -1.10 -7.66 7.69
N GLY A 168 -1.39 -8.96 7.73
CA GLY A 168 -2.77 -9.48 7.70
C GLY A 168 -3.38 -9.58 6.29
N ALA A 169 -2.54 -9.42 5.26
CA ALA A 169 -2.90 -9.42 3.85
C ALA A 169 -2.49 -10.73 3.15
N SER A 170 -3.17 -11.05 2.04
CA SER A 170 -2.79 -12.14 1.13
C SER A 170 -2.78 -11.69 -0.35
N PRO A 171 -1.72 -11.94 -1.13
CA PRO A 171 -0.47 -12.58 -0.72
C PRO A 171 0.32 -11.71 0.27
N SER A 172 1.31 -12.31 0.95
CA SER A 172 2.27 -11.55 1.75
C SER A 172 3.10 -10.64 0.84
N VAL A 173 3.31 -9.40 1.28
CA VAL A 173 4.12 -8.43 0.55
C VAL A 173 5.43 -8.23 1.29
N VAL A 174 6.54 -8.24 0.56
CA VAL A 174 7.86 -7.91 1.13
C VAL A 174 7.87 -6.46 1.63
N PRO A 175 8.77 -6.09 2.56
CA PRO A 175 8.95 -4.69 2.93
C PRO A 175 9.27 -3.80 1.72
N ILE A 176 8.62 -2.64 1.63
CA ILE A 176 8.77 -1.67 0.53
C ILE A 176 9.43 -0.40 1.05
N CYS A 177 10.40 0.14 0.32
CA CYS A 177 11.09 1.39 0.63
C CYS A 177 11.49 2.13 -0.65
N GLY A 178 12.18 3.26 -0.53
CA GLY A 178 12.53 4.14 -1.65
C GLY A 178 11.31 4.83 -2.27
N GLU A 179 11.33 5.01 -3.60
CA GLU A 179 10.34 5.80 -4.36
C GLU A 179 9.29 4.89 -5.00
N ASN A 180 8.04 5.02 -4.58
CA ASN A 180 6.92 4.21 -5.10
C ASN A 180 5.70 5.06 -5.48
N THR A 181 5.86 6.38 -5.55
CA THR A 181 4.81 7.31 -5.98
C THR A 181 4.27 6.92 -7.34
N GLY A 182 2.94 6.86 -7.46
CA GLY A 182 2.24 6.46 -8.69
C GLY A 182 2.05 4.95 -8.85
N GLN A 183 2.66 4.12 -7.99
CA GLN A 183 2.41 2.68 -7.98
C GLN A 183 1.23 2.31 -7.08
N HIS A 184 0.76 1.08 -7.21
CA HIS A 184 -0.34 0.54 -6.42
C HIS A 184 -0.17 -0.95 -6.15
N LEU A 185 -0.86 -1.43 -5.12
CA LEU A 185 -0.91 -2.84 -4.74
C LEU A 185 -2.36 -3.31 -4.59
N TYR A 186 -2.60 -4.57 -4.92
CA TYR A 186 -3.83 -5.29 -4.61
C TYR A 186 -3.52 -6.41 -3.62
N VAL A 187 -4.24 -6.40 -2.49
CA VAL A 187 -4.12 -7.43 -1.46
C VAL A 187 -5.50 -7.84 -0.98
N ASN A 188 -5.67 -9.11 -0.62
CA ASN A 188 -6.92 -9.64 -0.11
C ASN A 188 -6.91 -9.63 1.42
N PHE A 189 -8.09 -9.39 2.01
CA PHE A 189 -8.31 -9.62 3.43
C PHE A 189 -8.30 -11.13 3.72
N VAL A 190 -7.67 -11.53 4.82
CA VAL A 190 -7.67 -12.93 5.28
C VAL A 190 -8.90 -13.14 6.17
N GLY A 191 -9.95 -13.73 5.60
CA GLY A 191 -11.26 -13.83 6.26
C GLY A 191 -11.86 -12.45 6.52
N SER A 192 -12.31 -12.20 7.76
CA SER A 192 -12.75 -10.89 8.23
C SER A 192 -11.65 -10.12 9.01
N GLY A 193 -10.41 -10.62 8.97
CA GLY A 193 -9.28 -10.02 9.68
C GLY A 193 -8.87 -8.66 9.08
N PRO A 194 -8.37 -7.73 9.90
CA PRO A 194 -7.91 -6.43 9.42
C PRO A 194 -6.56 -6.52 8.71
N ILE A 195 -6.29 -5.56 7.84
CA ILE A 195 -4.97 -5.31 7.25
C ILE A 195 -4.33 -4.13 7.98
N SER A 196 -3.05 -4.24 8.34
CA SER A 196 -2.29 -3.15 8.96
C SER A 196 -1.15 -2.72 8.06
N LEU A 197 -1.10 -1.44 7.69
CA LEU A 197 0.09 -0.82 7.12
C LEU A 197 0.95 -0.27 8.25
N ARG A 198 2.25 -0.57 8.22
CA ARG A 198 3.23 -0.11 9.20
C ARG A 198 4.40 0.53 8.48
N ILE A 199 4.58 1.83 8.68
CA ILE A 199 5.73 2.57 8.17
C ILE A 199 6.69 2.75 9.34
N ALA A 200 7.84 2.08 9.30
CA ALA A 200 8.93 2.25 10.24
C ALA A 200 10.01 3.13 9.62
N THR A 201 10.49 4.11 10.36
CA THR A 201 11.50 5.08 9.89
C THR A 201 12.61 5.25 10.93
N ASN A 202 13.81 5.56 10.45
CA ASN A 202 14.95 5.88 11.32
C ASN A 202 15.16 7.41 11.46
N GLY A 203 14.95 7.93 12.67
CA GLY A 203 15.08 9.35 12.98
C GLY A 203 16.52 9.88 12.93
N ASP A 204 17.52 9.01 12.94
CA ASP A 204 18.94 9.38 12.82
C ASP A 204 19.33 9.69 11.36
N VAL A 205 18.48 9.34 10.39
CA VAL A 205 18.69 9.59 8.96
C VAL A 205 17.88 10.80 8.53
N SER A 206 18.58 11.86 8.15
CA SER A 206 17.99 13.07 7.57
C SER A 206 17.52 12.80 6.14
N PHE A 207 16.23 12.55 5.98
CA PHE A 207 15.61 12.26 4.69
C PHE A 207 14.17 12.78 4.68
N ASN A 208 13.79 13.44 3.59
CA ASN A 208 12.46 14.01 3.40
C ASN A 208 11.43 12.91 3.06
N ARG A 209 11.00 12.17 4.07
CA ARG A 209 10.01 11.09 3.89
C ARG A 209 8.66 11.70 3.61
N LEU A 210 7.90 11.11 2.71
CA LEU A 210 6.56 11.58 2.39
C LEU A 210 5.67 10.39 2.08
N TRP A 211 4.50 10.31 2.70
CA TRP A 211 3.49 9.35 2.27
C TRP A 211 2.09 9.93 2.29
N ASN A 212 1.36 9.60 1.24
CA ASN A 212 -0.07 9.78 1.07
C ASN A 212 -0.58 8.55 0.34
N ILE A 213 -1.23 7.65 1.08
CA ILE A 213 -1.64 6.33 0.60
C ILE A 213 -3.16 6.29 0.56
N GLU A 214 -3.74 6.12 -0.62
CA GLU A 214 -5.19 5.96 -0.78
C GLU A 214 -5.57 4.49 -0.62
N LEU A 215 -6.57 4.24 0.21
CA LEU A 215 -7.04 2.93 0.60
C LEU A 215 -8.46 2.74 0.06
N SER A 216 -8.58 1.87 -0.93
CA SER A 216 -9.83 1.58 -1.63
C SER A 216 -10.26 0.13 -1.40
N GLN A 217 -11.37 -0.05 -0.72
CA GLN A 217 -11.97 -1.35 -0.46
C GLN A 217 -12.80 -1.80 -1.66
N ILE A 218 -12.54 -3.01 -2.13
CA ILE A 218 -13.16 -3.61 -3.31
C ILE A 218 -14.06 -4.77 -2.88
N ALA A 219 -15.33 -4.65 -3.27
CA ALA A 219 -16.35 -5.67 -3.03
C ALA A 219 -15.99 -7.00 -3.71
N CYS A 220 -16.35 -8.12 -3.07
CA CYS A 220 -16.06 -9.45 -3.58
C CYS A 220 -16.61 -9.71 -4.99
N ALA A 221 -17.75 -9.11 -5.32
CA ALA A 221 -18.44 -9.21 -6.61
C ALA A 221 -18.08 -8.08 -7.59
N SER A 222 -17.13 -7.20 -7.25
CA SER A 222 -16.75 -6.09 -8.13
C SER A 222 -16.00 -6.59 -9.36
N ALA A 223 -16.33 -6.03 -10.53
CA ALA A 223 -15.58 -6.25 -11.77
C ALA A 223 -14.19 -5.58 -11.75
N GLU A 224 -13.95 -4.68 -10.80
CA GLU A 224 -12.67 -3.99 -10.60
C GLU A 224 -11.70 -4.82 -9.74
N ARG A 225 -12.15 -5.97 -9.21
CA ARG A 225 -11.32 -6.86 -8.42
C ARG A 225 -10.17 -7.41 -9.26
N ALA A 226 -8.95 -7.24 -8.76
CA ALA A 226 -7.77 -7.86 -9.35
C ALA A 226 -7.84 -9.39 -9.19
N PRO A 227 -7.41 -10.17 -10.20
CA PRO A 227 -7.35 -11.62 -10.10
C PRO A 227 -6.47 -12.07 -8.91
N ALA A 228 -6.78 -13.23 -8.34
CA ALA A 228 -5.99 -13.79 -7.25
C ALA A 228 -4.54 -14.04 -7.73
N GLY A 229 -3.56 -13.68 -6.89
CA GLY A 229 -2.13 -13.82 -7.19
C GLY A 229 -1.50 -12.61 -7.89
N CYS A 230 -2.30 -11.63 -8.34
CA CYS A 230 -1.80 -10.38 -8.92
C CYS A 230 -1.56 -9.34 -7.82
N LEU A 231 -0.30 -8.95 -7.60
CA LEU A 231 0.03 -7.87 -6.66
C LEU A 231 -0.20 -6.50 -7.29
N GLN A 232 0.05 -6.36 -8.60
CA GLN A 232 -0.35 -5.20 -9.37
C GLN A 232 -1.35 -5.61 -10.45
N TYR A 233 -2.31 -4.73 -10.73
CA TYR A 233 -3.32 -4.96 -11.76
C TYR A 233 -3.60 -3.70 -12.54
N TYR A 234 -3.52 -3.81 -13.87
CA TYR A 234 -3.74 -2.72 -14.82
C TYR A 234 -4.88 -3.09 -15.75
N THR A 235 -5.69 -2.09 -16.10
CA THR A 235 -6.94 -2.29 -16.84
C THR A 235 -6.94 -1.67 -18.24
N GLU A 236 -5.95 -0.83 -18.51
CA GLU A 236 -5.84 -0.08 -19.75
C GLU A 236 -5.28 -0.96 -20.89
N PRO A 237 -5.63 -0.67 -22.15
CA PRO A 237 -5.12 -1.42 -23.31
C PRO A 237 -3.64 -1.12 -23.60
N SER A 238 -3.12 -0.01 -23.09
CA SER A 238 -1.71 0.36 -23.17
C SER A 238 -1.33 1.15 -21.93
N GLY A 239 -0.07 1.08 -21.53
CA GLY A 239 0.41 1.82 -20.39
C GLY A 239 1.83 1.44 -20.04
N GLU A 240 2.18 1.66 -18.78
CA GLU A 240 3.49 1.40 -18.25
C GLU A 240 3.37 0.57 -16.96
N ILE A 241 4.32 -0.32 -16.77
CA ILE A 241 4.51 -1.11 -15.55
C ILE A 241 5.96 -1.01 -15.10
N SER A 242 6.21 -1.08 -13.80
CA SER A 242 7.57 -1.06 -13.27
C SER A 242 7.70 -1.90 -12.00
N SER A 243 8.94 -2.26 -11.66
CA SER A 243 9.24 -2.85 -10.37
C SER A 243 9.00 -1.85 -9.23
N LEU A 244 8.73 -2.37 -8.04
CA LEU A 244 8.74 -1.55 -6.82
C LEU A 244 10.11 -0.87 -6.66
N ASN A 245 10.10 0.35 -6.12
CA ASN A 245 11.26 1.24 -6.00
C ASN A 245 11.98 1.62 -7.32
N TYR A 246 11.34 1.42 -8.48
CA TYR A 246 11.92 1.93 -9.73
C TYR A 246 11.98 3.47 -9.70
N GLY A 247 13.12 4.04 -10.08
CA GLY A 247 13.24 5.47 -10.35
C GLY A 247 14.55 5.83 -11.04
N LEU A 248 14.72 7.11 -11.38
CA LEU A 248 15.78 7.56 -12.30
C LEU A 248 17.12 7.88 -11.62
N GLY A 249 17.11 8.12 -10.31
CA GLY A 249 18.32 8.26 -9.51
C GLY A 249 19.01 6.92 -9.26
N GLU A 250 20.29 6.94 -8.92
CA GLU A 250 21.04 5.77 -8.46
C GLU A 250 20.81 5.55 -6.95
N ASN A 251 21.02 4.32 -6.46
CA ASN A 251 21.13 4.11 -5.02
C ASN A 251 22.51 4.62 -4.55
N PRO A 252 22.60 5.56 -3.60
CA PRO A 252 23.87 6.06 -3.10
C PRO A 252 24.60 5.06 -2.19
N ALA A 253 23.90 4.04 -1.66
CA ALA A 253 24.51 3.01 -0.83
C ALA A 253 25.42 2.08 -1.65
N MET A 254 26.50 1.61 -1.04
CA MET A 254 27.33 0.54 -1.59
C MET A 254 26.74 -0.82 -1.20
N ASN A 255 26.87 -1.81 -2.08
CA ASN A 255 26.53 -3.20 -1.76
C ASN A 255 27.68 -3.86 -0.97
N THR A 256 27.44 -5.08 -0.49
CA THR A 256 28.39 -5.84 0.35
C THR A 256 29.73 -6.16 -0.33
N VAL A 257 29.79 -6.11 -1.66
CA VAL A 257 31.03 -6.35 -2.44
C VAL A 257 31.76 -5.08 -2.85
N GLY A 258 31.32 -3.91 -2.35
CA GLY A 258 31.97 -2.63 -2.63
C GLY A 258 31.70 -2.09 -4.03
N ALA A 259 30.60 -2.51 -4.68
CA ALA A 259 30.07 -1.89 -5.88
C ALA A 259 28.89 -0.94 -5.54
N ARG A 260 28.49 -0.13 -6.52
CA ARG A 260 27.35 0.77 -6.36
C ARG A 260 26.06 -0.04 -6.21
N GLY A 261 25.28 0.28 -5.19
CA GLY A 261 24.08 -0.48 -4.82
C GLY A 261 22.96 -0.43 -5.85
N SER A 262 22.07 -1.40 -5.75
CA SER A 262 20.86 -1.51 -6.55
C SER A 262 19.68 -0.75 -5.93
N ARG A 263 18.78 -0.25 -6.77
CA ARG A 263 17.44 0.20 -6.33
C ARG A 263 16.42 -0.93 -6.29
N GLN A 264 16.71 -2.00 -7.02
CA GLN A 264 15.88 -3.19 -7.03
C GLN A 264 15.72 -3.72 -5.62
N LEU A 265 14.48 -4.01 -5.23
CA LEU A 265 14.22 -4.64 -3.95
C LEU A 265 14.59 -6.12 -4.03
N ALA A 266 15.29 -6.60 -3.01
CA ALA A 266 15.67 -8.01 -2.89
C ALA A 266 14.47 -8.88 -2.48
N ASN A 267 14.55 -10.17 -2.83
CA ASN A 267 13.60 -11.22 -2.41
C ASN A 267 12.14 -10.98 -2.83
N THR A 268 11.90 -10.30 -3.95
CA THR A 268 10.56 -10.08 -4.49
C THR A 268 10.09 -11.28 -5.32
N ASN A 269 8.81 -11.62 -5.21
CA ASN A 269 8.17 -12.61 -6.07
C ASN A 269 6.69 -12.26 -6.21
N TYR A 270 6.33 -11.59 -7.31
CA TYR A 270 4.95 -11.15 -7.52
C TYR A 270 4.57 -11.05 -9.00
N GLY A 271 3.26 -11.18 -9.26
CA GLY A 271 2.67 -11.01 -10.58
C GLY A 271 2.13 -9.59 -10.79
N ILE A 272 2.43 -9.03 -11.97
CA ILE A 272 1.80 -7.84 -12.53
C ILE A 272 0.84 -8.29 -13.62
N CYS A 273 -0.45 -8.15 -13.36
CA CYS A 273 -1.50 -8.60 -14.27
C CYS A 273 -2.07 -7.44 -15.07
N ILE A 274 -2.41 -7.71 -16.33
CA ILE A 274 -3.00 -6.72 -17.23
C ILE A 274 -4.30 -7.31 -17.78
N ARG A 275 -5.41 -6.62 -17.59
CA ARG A 275 -6.73 -7.06 -18.07
C ARG A 275 -6.75 -6.99 -19.61
N PRO A 276 -7.05 -8.10 -20.31
CA PRO A 276 -7.28 -8.04 -21.74
C PRO A 276 -8.49 -7.17 -22.05
N ALA A 277 -8.31 -6.14 -22.88
CA ALA A 277 -9.39 -5.36 -23.42
C ALA A 277 -10.15 -6.15 -24.51
N ALA A 278 -11.37 -5.72 -24.82
CA ALA A 278 -12.18 -6.35 -25.86
C ALA A 278 -11.42 -6.40 -27.20
N ALA A 279 -11.53 -7.52 -27.92
CA ALA A 279 -10.87 -7.77 -29.20
C ALA A 279 -9.33 -7.64 -29.18
N ARG A 280 -8.68 -7.80 -28.02
CA ARG A 280 -7.22 -7.90 -27.92
C ARG A 280 -6.76 -9.34 -27.71
N CYS A 281 -5.77 -9.78 -28.48
CA CYS A 281 -5.32 -11.18 -28.50
C CYS A 281 -3.85 -11.41 -28.14
N SER A 282 -3.03 -10.38 -28.19
CA SER A 282 -1.66 -10.44 -27.69
C SER A 282 -1.29 -9.13 -27.02
N ILE A 283 -0.16 -9.12 -26.31
CA ILE A 283 0.41 -7.96 -25.67
C ILE A 283 1.88 -7.87 -26.03
N THR A 284 2.35 -6.66 -26.31
CA THR A 284 3.75 -6.36 -26.59
C THR A 284 4.31 -5.50 -25.47
N TYR A 285 5.47 -5.89 -24.96
CA TYR A 285 6.27 -5.17 -23.98
C TYR A 285 7.52 -4.60 -24.65
N SER A 286 7.87 -3.36 -24.31
CA SER A 286 9.06 -2.68 -24.81
C SER A 286 9.65 -1.73 -23.77
N LEU A 287 10.87 -1.26 -24.00
CA LEU A 287 11.45 -0.21 -23.16
C LEU A 287 10.88 1.17 -23.51
N PRO A 288 10.73 2.07 -22.52
CA PRO A 288 10.55 3.49 -22.79
C PRO A 288 11.79 4.06 -23.53
N PRO A 289 11.58 4.89 -24.57
CA PRO A 289 12.67 5.30 -25.48
C PRO A 289 13.72 6.22 -24.84
N ASN A 290 13.37 6.91 -23.75
CA ASN A 290 14.21 7.92 -23.09
C ASN A 290 14.82 7.44 -21.77
N ASP A 291 14.81 6.12 -21.51
CA ASP A 291 15.32 5.55 -20.28
C ASP A 291 16.08 4.25 -20.56
N ARG A 292 17.38 4.39 -20.81
CA ARG A 292 18.30 3.27 -21.07
C ARG A 292 18.47 2.32 -19.89
N TYR A 293 18.15 2.75 -18.66
CA TYR A 293 18.23 1.91 -17.47
C TYR A 293 16.90 1.23 -17.15
N ALA A 294 15.90 1.36 -18.04
CA ALA A 294 14.57 0.79 -17.86
C ALA A 294 14.54 -0.73 -17.78
N PHE A 295 15.66 -1.41 -18.03
CA PHE A 295 15.79 -2.84 -17.76
C PHE A 295 17.22 -3.18 -17.38
N THR A 296 17.47 -3.15 -16.08
CA THR A 296 18.75 -3.52 -15.47
C THR A 296 18.40 -4.35 -14.23
N LEU A 297 18.44 -5.67 -14.39
CA LEU A 297 18.05 -6.63 -13.35
C LEU A 297 19.23 -7.45 -12.86
N THR A 298 20.13 -7.83 -13.77
CA THR A 298 21.30 -8.64 -13.42
C THR A 298 22.54 -8.09 -14.11
N SER A 299 23.71 -8.23 -13.48
CA SER A 299 25.01 -7.69 -13.91
C SER A 299 25.26 -6.26 -13.44
N ASP A 300 26.44 -5.73 -13.78
CA ASP A 300 26.93 -4.42 -13.33
C ASP A 300 26.68 -3.35 -14.39
N ALA A 301 25.65 -2.52 -14.16
CA ALA A 301 25.28 -1.42 -15.04
C ALA A 301 26.33 -0.29 -15.08
N VAL A 302 27.28 -0.25 -14.13
CA VAL A 302 28.37 0.74 -14.09
C VAL A 302 29.56 0.30 -14.95
N ALA A 303 29.73 -1.01 -15.14
CA ALA A 303 30.83 -1.57 -15.93
C ALA A 303 30.60 -1.50 -17.45
N ILE A 304 29.40 -1.11 -17.88
CA ILE A 304 29.00 -1.07 -19.29
C ILE A 304 28.90 0.38 -19.77
N ASP A 305 29.30 0.63 -21.03
CA ASP A 305 29.06 1.91 -21.69
C ASP A 305 27.56 2.26 -21.60
N PRO A 306 27.20 3.39 -20.97
CA PRO A 306 25.81 3.80 -20.86
C PRO A 306 25.09 3.98 -22.20
N ALA A 307 25.79 4.05 -23.33
CA ALA A 307 25.18 4.06 -24.66
C ALA A 307 24.60 2.69 -25.08
N LEU A 308 25.07 1.59 -24.47
CA LEU A 308 24.65 0.23 -24.80
C LEU A 308 23.52 -0.30 -23.90
N LEU A 309 23.31 0.31 -22.73
CA LEU A 309 22.26 -0.08 -21.79
C LEU A 309 20.87 -0.05 -22.44
N GLY A 310 20.05 -1.05 -22.12
CA GLY A 310 18.72 -1.22 -22.69
C GLY A 310 18.71 -1.92 -24.05
N MET A 311 19.85 -2.05 -24.75
CA MET A 311 19.89 -2.69 -26.06
C MET A 311 19.65 -4.21 -25.96
N PRO A 312 18.98 -4.83 -26.97
CA PRO A 312 18.72 -6.27 -26.98
C PRO A 312 19.96 -7.15 -26.81
N MET A 313 21.14 -6.69 -27.25
CA MET A 313 22.40 -7.44 -27.16
C MET A 313 22.91 -7.63 -25.72
N LEU A 314 22.46 -6.80 -24.78
CA LEU A 314 22.77 -6.95 -23.35
C LEU A 314 21.66 -7.69 -22.59
N SER A 315 20.65 -8.19 -23.29
CA SER A 315 19.63 -9.02 -22.70
C SER A 315 20.12 -10.45 -22.52
N THR A 316 19.94 -10.97 -21.31
CA THR A 316 20.14 -12.38 -21.00
C THR A 316 18.77 -13.05 -20.91
N THR A 317 18.66 -14.28 -21.42
CA THR A 317 17.40 -15.04 -21.39
C THR A 317 17.62 -16.46 -20.88
N GLY A 318 16.54 -17.06 -20.38
CA GLY A 318 16.48 -18.49 -20.07
C GLY A 318 17.36 -18.90 -18.91
N ALA A 319 18.18 -19.92 -19.13
CA ALA A 319 19.03 -20.50 -18.09
C ALA A 319 20.09 -19.54 -17.54
N GLY A 320 20.40 -18.43 -18.22
CA GLY A 320 21.28 -17.38 -17.71
C GLY A 320 20.63 -16.49 -16.63
N CYS A 321 19.31 -16.55 -16.48
CA CYS A 321 18.54 -15.74 -15.53
C CYS A 321 18.29 -16.51 -14.24
N LEU A 322 19.29 -16.52 -13.35
CA LEU A 322 19.31 -17.33 -12.14
C LEU A 322 18.98 -16.55 -10.86
N THR A 323 19.26 -15.25 -10.82
CA THR A 323 19.03 -14.42 -9.63
C THR A 323 17.78 -13.57 -9.80
N ASP A 324 17.84 -12.61 -10.71
CA ASP A 324 16.85 -11.55 -10.84
C ASP A 324 16.35 -11.46 -12.27
N PHE A 325 15.06 -11.64 -12.45
CA PHE A 325 14.48 -11.74 -13.78
C PHE A 325 13.00 -11.46 -13.77
N VAL A 326 12.49 -11.15 -14.96
CA VAL A 326 11.06 -11.18 -15.23
C VAL A 326 10.71 -12.41 -16.04
N VAL A 327 9.51 -12.93 -15.81
CA VAL A 327 8.92 -14.01 -16.62
C VAL A 327 7.78 -13.42 -17.44
N ILE A 328 7.87 -13.57 -18.76
CA ILE A 328 6.80 -13.24 -19.71
C ILE A 328 6.43 -14.54 -20.44
N PRO A 329 5.29 -15.17 -20.11
CA PRO A 329 4.98 -16.52 -20.58
C PRO A 329 4.82 -16.64 -22.10
N ASN A 330 5.32 -17.76 -22.66
CA ASN A 330 5.15 -18.16 -24.07
C ASN A 330 5.36 -17.01 -25.09
N PRO A 331 6.54 -16.38 -25.10
CA PRO A 331 6.83 -15.29 -26.02
C PRO A 331 6.90 -15.77 -27.48
N THR A 332 6.40 -14.96 -28.40
CA THR A 332 6.39 -15.25 -29.83
C THR A 332 7.79 -15.02 -30.41
N GLY A 333 8.36 -16.02 -31.08
CA GLY A 333 9.65 -15.92 -31.75
C GLY A 333 10.87 -15.98 -30.83
N LEU A 334 10.68 -16.26 -29.53
CA LEU A 334 11.75 -16.41 -28.55
C LEU A 334 11.67 -17.81 -27.91
N THR A 335 12.82 -18.37 -27.50
CA THR A 335 12.92 -19.74 -26.98
C THR A 335 12.85 -19.83 -25.46
N SER A 336 12.75 -18.70 -24.76
CA SER A 336 12.74 -18.60 -23.31
C SER A 336 11.70 -17.59 -22.85
N ASP A 337 11.06 -17.87 -21.72
CA ASP A 337 10.11 -17.00 -21.02
C ASP A 337 10.74 -16.13 -19.92
N ARG A 338 12.01 -16.36 -19.57
CA ARG A 338 12.77 -15.56 -18.57
C ARG A 338 13.68 -14.53 -19.25
N PHE A 339 13.70 -13.32 -18.70
CA PHE A 339 14.46 -12.17 -19.19
C PHE A 339 15.17 -11.45 -18.03
N CYS A 340 16.45 -11.18 -18.18
CA CYS A 340 17.32 -10.49 -17.21
C CYS A 340 18.47 -9.78 -17.93
N GLY A 341 19.48 -9.34 -17.18
CA GLY A 341 20.62 -8.61 -17.73
C GLY A 341 20.42 -7.10 -17.72
N LEU A 342 21.08 -6.42 -18.67
CA LEU A 342 21.14 -4.95 -18.78
C LEU A 342 20.47 -4.43 -20.06
N GLY A 343 19.60 -5.25 -20.66
CA GLY A 343 18.88 -4.96 -21.89
C GLY A 343 17.64 -5.82 -22.04
N PHE A 344 16.75 -5.40 -22.93
CA PHE A 344 15.47 -6.08 -23.16
C PHE A 344 15.18 -6.18 -24.65
N PRO A 345 14.83 -7.37 -25.19
CA PRO A 345 14.70 -7.57 -26.62
C PRO A 345 13.38 -7.06 -27.19
N GLY A 346 12.46 -6.62 -26.33
CA GLY A 346 11.05 -6.49 -26.68
C GLY A 346 10.40 -7.86 -26.74
N VAL A 347 9.20 -7.99 -26.17
CA VAL A 347 8.54 -9.29 -26.05
C VAL A 347 7.08 -9.17 -26.43
N THR A 348 6.61 -10.00 -27.36
CA THR A 348 5.19 -10.14 -27.67
C THR A 348 4.72 -11.52 -27.25
N THR A 349 3.57 -11.61 -26.57
CA THR A 349 2.96 -12.89 -26.19
C THR A 349 1.45 -12.86 -26.37
N SER A 350 0.90 -14.01 -26.77
CA SER A 350 -0.55 -14.27 -26.78
C SER A 350 -1.00 -15.14 -25.60
N ALA A 351 -0.10 -15.43 -24.64
CA ALA A 351 -0.44 -16.16 -23.42
C ALA A 351 -1.49 -15.38 -22.62
N ARG A 352 -2.47 -16.11 -22.06
CA ARG A 352 -3.54 -15.53 -21.24
C ARG A 352 -3.56 -16.21 -19.86
N PRO A 353 -3.79 -15.45 -18.77
CA PRO A 353 -3.94 -13.99 -18.72
C PRO A 353 -2.63 -13.26 -19.08
N PHE A 354 -2.71 -11.98 -19.48
CA PHE A 354 -1.50 -11.16 -19.66
C PHE A 354 -0.89 -10.88 -18.29
N VAL A 355 0.33 -11.38 -18.07
CA VAL A 355 1.03 -11.30 -16.80
C VAL A 355 2.52 -11.20 -17.01
N VAL A 356 3.17 -10.38 -16.17
CA VAL A 356 4.62 -10.36 -15.98
C VAL A 356 4.89 -10.77 -14.55
N TYR A 357 5.67 -11.82 -14.33
CA TYR A 357 6.15 -12.15 -12.99
C TYR A 357 7.51 -11.51 -12.78
N THR A 358 7.73 -10.94 -11.60
CA THR A 358 9.06 -10.49 -11.19
C THR A 358 9.60 -11.41 -10.11
N VAL A 359 10.87 -11.76 -10.22
CA VAL A 359 11.58 -12.57 -9.25
C VAL A 359 12.91 -11.89 -8.99
N THR A 360 13.19 -11.60 -7.73
CA THR A 360 14.51 -11.17 -7.26
C THR A 360 14.92 -12.00 -6.06
N ASN A 361 16.21 -12.20 -5.87
CA ASN A 361 16.73 -12.92 -4.70
C ASN A 361 17.51 -11.96 -3.78
N GLY A 362 18.31 -12.49 -2.85
CA GLY A 362 19.15 -11.68 -1.97
C GLY A 362 20.64 -11.69 -2.34
N ASN A 363 21.00 -12.28 -3.49
CA ASN A 363 22.36 -12.35 -3.97
C ASN A 363 22.62 -11.23 -4.98
N GLU A 364 23.05 -10.08 -4.46
CA GLU A 364 23.33 -8.87 -5.26
C GLU A 364 24.83 -8.74 -5.60
N THR A 365 25.60 -9.82 -5.40
CA THR A 365 27.04 -9.86 -5.72
C THR A 365 27.34 -9.54 -7.20
N PRO A 366 26.59 -10.06 -8.19
CA PRO A 366 26.82 -9.71 -9.59
C PRO A 366 26.18 -8.38 -9.98
N ASP A 367 25.45 -7.71 -9.08
CA ASP A 367 24.50 -6.65 -9.43
C ASP A 367 24.98 -5.29 -8.97
N GLY A 368 25.23 -4.42 -9.95
CA GLY A 368 25.80 -3.09 -9.75
C GLY A 368 24.92 -2.02 -10.37
N ALA A 369 24.48 -1.04 -9.57
CA ALA A 369 23.66 0.09 -10.01
C ALA A 369 22.38 -0.27 -10.80
N ASN A 370 21.82 -1.45 -10.56
CA ASN A 370 20.58 -1.90 -11.18
C ASN A 370 19.39 -1.08 -10.66
N ARG A 371 18.49 -0.67 -11.55
CA ARG A 371 17.27 0.10 -11.23
C ARG A 371 16.01 -0.76 -11.13
N GLY A 372 16.08 -2.02 -11.53
CA GLY A 372 14.92 -2.86 -11.76
C GLY A 372 14.44 -2.79 -13.21
N PHE A 373 13.11 -2.81 -13.41
CA PHE A 373 12.52 -2.69 -14.73
C PHE A 373 11.39 -1.66 -14.79
N ARG A 374 11.21 -1.11 -15.99
CA ARG A 374 10.12 -0.26 -16.43
C ARG A 374 9.80 -0.59 -17.87
N LEU A 375 8.61 -1.11 -18.12
CA LEU A 375 8.17 -1.58 -19.44
C LEU A 375 6.93 -0.82 -19.87
N LEU A 376 6.92 -0.39 -21.12
CA LEU A 376 5.70 -0.02 -21.82
C LEU A 376 5.00 -1.30 -22.27
N TYR A 377 3.68 -1.33 -22.19
CA TYR A 377 2.88 -2.41 -22.77
C TYR A 377 1.82 -1.86 -23.72
N THR A 378 1.50 -2.63 -24.75
CA THR A 378 0.38 -2.35 -25.67
C THR A 378 -0.29 -3.64 -26.08
N GLN A 379 -1.61 -3.69 -25.94
CA GLN A 379 -2.43 -4.82 -26.34
C GLN A 379 -2.78 -4.74 -27.82
N ASN A 380 -2.46 -5.79 -28.57
CA ASN A 380 -2.67 -5.87 -30.00
C ASN A 380 -4.04 -6.44 -30.33
N ALA A 381 -4.65 -5.92 -31.40
CA ALA A 381 -5.91 -6.44 -31.91
C ALA A 381 -5.76 -7.92 -32.30
N CYS A 382 -6.85 -8.67 -32.15
CA CYS A 382 -6.94 -10.00 -32.74
C CYS A 382 -6.77 -9.91 -34.26
N ALA A 383 -6.06 -10.87 -34.85
CA ALA A 383 -6.01 -10.99 -36.30
C ALA A 383 -7.44 -11.17 -36.82
N ALA A 384 -7.78 -10.49 -37.92
CA ALA A 384 -9.02 -10.77 -38.63
C ALA A 384 -8.92 -12.22 -39.15
N VAL A 385 -9.83 -13.07 -38.68
CA VAL A 385 -9.97 -14.46 -39.15
C VAL A 385 -10.71 -14.47 -40.47
#